data_AF-A0A137NTG7-F1
#
_entry.id   AF-A0A137NTG7-F1
#
_cell.length_a   1.000
_cell.length_b   1.000
_cell.length_c   1.000
_cell.angle_alpha   90.00
_cell.angle_beta   90.00
_cell.angle_gamma   90.00
#
_symmetry.space_group_name_H-M   'P 1'
#
loop_
_entity.id
_entity.type
_entity.pdbx_description
1 polymer ?
#
loop_
_entity_poly.entity_id
_entity_poly.type
_entity_poly.pdbx_seq_one_letter_code
_entity_poly.pdbx_strand_id
1 'polypeptide(L)'
;MRLGKNSKLLTDAINSKVLLESEYSSKNLKEKGSLSLIKYTHKADNIYNYEWSNFQNIEQFGHYIINSKKFPILEFIYRWSGDLQSIPKIQSFMSDDKNEPKEIYSKPRPMLISVIARPLLSILQEAFWRGLIESYFKFFHPICTLFSLVNFDLKSAPEPLLSAIYFAGFITSLNRSEEIKSYMHSYAIINIKKILFRVNLSNAQALGIYSFAFYINGNSKLSRVCLSHFARMNHNLGLTINRKNLPLIDQYNSKIVYNNMRLYYSWAKLGPSSYEVTCEDEEAGLDIYDPKYQYPNSSLNLYNNEYLSTLYSVFCTRLAKLNNFLTAINSKFCKYKGKMIENEIESLSTKAEKIYKDAK
;
A
#
# COMPACT_ATOMS: atom_id res chain seq x y z
N MET A 1 -15.09 -33.11 27.74
CA MET A 1 -14.97 -33.68 26.37
C MET A 1 -13.50 -34.07 26.17
N ARG A 2 -13.18 -35.36 26.30
CA ARG A 2 -11.82 -35.92 26.13
C ARG A 2 -11.69 -36.41 24.70
N LEU A 3 -10.69 -35.93 23.96
CA LEU A 3 -10.31 -36.46 22.66
C LEU A 3 -8.91 -37.07 22.77
N GLY A 4 -8.83 -38.33 22.34
CA GLY A 4 -7.73 -39.24 22.58
C GLY A 4 -6.54 -39.04 21.65
N LYS A 5 -5.39 -39.50 22.16
CA LYS A 5 -4.14 -39.72 21.44
C LYS A 5 -4.29 -40.90 20.49
N ASN A 6 -3.85 -40.74 19.25
CA ASN A 6 -3.07 -41.69 18.43
C ASN A 6 -3.31 -41.43 16.94
N SER A 7 -2.33 -40.88 16.24
CA SER A 7 -2.13 -41.23 14.82
C SER A 7 -0.64 -41.37 14.57
N LYS A 8 -0.25 -42.60 14.29
CA LYS A 8 1.12 -43.12 14.17
C LYS A 8 1.62 -43.02 12.72
N LEU A 9 1.12 -42.03 11.97
CA LEU A 9 1.26 -41.93 10.52
C LEU A 9 2.17 -40.78 10.06
N LEU A 10 2.76 -40.03 10.99
CA LEU A 10 3.65 -38.88 10.67
C LEU A 10 5.14 -39.18 10.85
N THR A 11 5.50 -40.34 11.40
CA THR A 11 6.89 -40.65 11.78
C THR A 11 7.67 -41.40 10.70
N ASP A 12 7.00 -41.97 9.71
CA ASP A 12 7.65 -42.80 8.68
C ASP A 12 8.10 -42.00 7.43
N ALA A 13 7.83 -40.69 7.38
CA ALA A 13 8.26 -39.82 6.29
C ALA A 13 9.63 -39.13 6.52
N ILE A 14 10.28 -39.36 7.67
CA ILE A 14 11.51 -38.64 8.06
C ILE A 14 12.80 -39.46 7.84
N ASN A 15 12.71 -40.76 7.51
CA ASN A 15 13.87 -41.67 7.57
C ASN A 15 14.28 -42.37 6.26
N SER A 16 14.27 -41.71 5.11
CA SER A 16 14.97 -42.24 3.92
C SER A 16 15.84 -41.18 3.24
N LYS A 17 17.14 -41.29 3.55
CA LYS A 17 18.25 -40.54 2.95
C LYS A 17 19.09 -41.53 2.15
N VAL A 18 18.98 -41.52 0.82
CA VAL A 18 19.97 -42.12 -0.13
C VAL A 18 19.94 -41.24 -1.39
N LEU A 19 20.86 -40.28 -1.52
CA LEU A 19 22.11 -40.35 -2.27
C LEU A 19 21.92 -40.47 -3.80
N LEU A 20 21.97 -39.32 -4.48
CA LEU A 20 22.35 -39.20 -5.89
C LEU A 20 23.26 -37.98 -6.01
N GLU A 21 24.56 -38.25 -6.12
CA GLU A 21 25.55 -37.30 -6.61
C GLU A 21 25.28 -37.04 -8.10
N SER A 22 25.31 -35.77 -8.50
CA SER A 22 25.57 -35.42 -9.90
C SER A 22 26.63 -34.32 -9.91
N GLU A 23 27.80 -34.68 -10.40
CA GLU A 23 28.86 -33.74 -10.73
C GLU A 23 28.40 -32.88 -11.91
N TYR A 24 28.38 -31.56 -11.73
CA TYR A 24 28.37 -30.61 -12.84
C TYR A 24 29.56 -29.68 -12.71
N SER A 25 30.55 -29.93 -13.57
CA SER A 25 31.62 -28.99 -13.87
C SER A 25 31.04 -27.83 -14.69
N SER A 26 31.28 -26.59 -14.27
CA SER A 26 31.25 -25.43 -15.17
C SER A 26 32.42 -24.50 -14.90
N LYS A 27 33.55 -24.83 -15.52
CA LYS A 27 34.52 -23.81 -15.95
C LYS A 27 33.83 -23.01 -17.06
N ASN A 28 33.50 -21.76 -16.79
CA ASN A 28 33.66 -20.59 -17.67
C ASN A 28 32.68 -19.49 -17.26
N LEU A 29 33.22 -18.34 -16.83
CA LEU A 29 32.71 -16.99 -17.11
C LEU A 29 33.70 -15.98 -16.54
N LYS A 30 34.81 -15.81 -17.27
CA LYS A 30 35.62 -14.58 -17.21
C LYS A 30 35.12 -13.64 -18.30
N GLU A 31 34.12 -12.83 -17.99
CA GLU A 31 33.85 -11.60 -18.74
C GLU A 31 33.70 -10.44 -17.75
N LYS A 32 34.86 -9.88 -17.38
CA LYS A 32 34.97 -8.55 -16.80
C LYS A 32 34.91 -7.56 -17.96
N GLY A 33 33.73 -7.07 -18.31
CA GLY A 33 33.64 -6.18 -19.48
C GLY A 33 32.33 -5.45 -19.75
N SER A 34 31.54 -5.05 -18.75
CA SER A 34 30.45 -4.05 -18.99
C SER A 34 29.82 -3.40 -17.74
N LEU A 35 30.50 -3.38 -16.58
CA LEU A 35 29.88 -2.99 -15.30
C LEU A 35 30.13 -1.55 -14.81
N SER A 36 30.39 -0.59 -15.69
CA SER A 36 30.79 0.77 -15.27
C SER A 36 29.72 1.86 -15.29
N LEU A 37 28.46 1.63 -15.72
CA LEU A 37 27.46 2.72 -15.80
C LEU A 37 26.25 2.67 -14.85
N ILE A 38 26.00 1.57 -14.12
CA ILE A 38 24.80 1.44 -13.26
C ILE A 38 25.13 1.64 -11.76
N LYS A 39 26.28 2.24 -11.43
CA LYS A 39 26.69 2.41 -10.02
C LYS A 39 26.10 3.61 -9.29
N TYR A 40 25.25 4.44 -9.92
CA TYR A 40 24.99 5.80 -9.40
C TYR A 40 23.55 6.20 -9.02
N THR A 41 22.55 5.31 -8.91
CA THR A 41 21.19 5.79 -8.53
C THR A 41 20.38 5.02 -7.50
N HIS A 42 20.81 3.87 -6.96
CA HIS A 42 19.97 3.15 -5.98
C HIS A 42 20.77 2.55 -4.82
N LYS A 43 21.21 3.40 -3.88
CA LYS A 43 21.67 2.94 -2.56
C LYS A 43 20.53 2.68 -1.56
N ALA A 44 19.29 3.03 -1.91
CA ALA A 44 18.15 3.02 -0.98
C ALA A 44 17.20 1.82 -1.09
N ASP A 45 17.28 1.00 -2.15
CA ASP A 45 16.45 -0.19 -2.29
C ASP A 45 17.31 -1.36 -2.80
N ASN A 46 17.59 -2.36 -1.94
CA ASN A 46 18.34 -3.59 -2.25
C ASN A 46 17.71 -4.46 -3.36
N ILE A 47 16.61 -4.01 -3.97
CA ILE A 47 15.85 -4.69 -5.03
C ILE A 47 16.61 -4.70 -6.37
N TYR A 48 17.59 -3.81 -6.56
CA TYR A 48 18.44 -3.79 -7.75
C TYR A 48 19.79 -4.49 -7.56
N ASN A 49 19.98 -5.22 -6.46
CA ASN A 49 21.17 -6.06 -6.31
C ASN A 49 21.22 -7.16 -7.38
N TYR A 50 22.43 -7.48 -7.82
CA TYR A 50 22.71 -8.57 -8.78
C TYR A 50 22.13 -9.93 -8.37
N GLU A 51 21.77 -10.12 -7.10
CA GLU A 51 21.10 -11.34 -6.62
C GLU A 51 19.77 -11.61 -7.34
N TRP A 52 18.99 -10.57 -7.67
CA TRP A 52 17.68 -10.73 -8.31
C TRP A 52 17.77 -11.17 -9.76
N SER A 53 18.89 -10.88 -10.43
CA SER A 53 19.16 -11.34 -11.79
C SER A 53 19.63 -12.80 -11.87
N ASN A 54 19.85 -13.49 -10.74
CA ASN A 54 20.39 -14.86 -10.75
C ASN A 54 19.32 -15.94 -10.83
N PHE A 55 18.05 -15.64 -10.53
CA PHE A 55 16.97 -16.63 -10.62
C PHE A 55 16.73 -17.05 -12.07
N GLN A 56 16.61 -18.36 -12.30
CA GLN A 56 16.38 -18.93 -13.63
C GLN A 56 14.89 -19.12 -13.92
N ASN A 57 14.07 -19.32 -12.90
CA ASN A 57 12.63 -19.55 -13.01
C ASN A 57 11.86 -19.04 -11.76
N ILE A 58 10.53 -19.07 -11.85
CA ILE A 58 9.63 -18.60 -10.80
C ILE A 58 9.71 -19.45 -9.53
N GLU A 59 10.02 -20.75 -9.65
CA GLU A 59 10.15 -21.67 -8.53
C GLU A 59 11.38 -21.34 -7.68
N GLN A 60 12.54 -21.09 -8.32
CA GLN A 60 13.76 -20.66 -7.62
C GLN A 60 13.54 -19.32 -6.92
N PHE A 61 12.87 -18.39 -7.61
CA PHE A 61 12.51 -17.10 -7.03
C PHE A 61 11.61 -17.28 -5.81
N GLY A 62 10.48 -17.98 -5.96
CA GLY A 62 9.53 -18.27 -4.88
C GLY A 62 10.17 -19.00 -3.70
N HIS A 63 11.01 -20.01 -3.97
CA HIS A 63 11.77 -20.73 -2.97
C HIS A 63 12.72 -19.78 -2.21
N TYR A 64 13.41 -18.87 -2.89
CA TYR A 64 14.23 -17.85 -2.22
C TYR A 64 13.37 -16.90 -1.37
N ILE A 65 12.23 -16.43 -1.88
CA ILE A 65 11.32 -15.56 -1.10
C ILE A 65 10.87 -16.25 0.19
N ILE A 66 10.46 -17.52 0.10
CA ILE A 66 9.90 -18.28 1.22
C ILE A 66 10.99 -18.70 2.21
N ASN A 67 12.12 -19.22 1.70
CA ASN A 67 13.11 -19.92 2.52
C ASN A 67 14.33 -19.08 2.91
N SER A 68 14.65 -17.99 2.21
CA SER A 68 15.84 -17.19 2.53
C SER A 68 15.75 -16.50 3.89
N LYS A 69 14.52 -16.30 4.41
CA LYS A 69 14.20 -15.48 5.59
C LYS A 69 14.73 -14.05 5.53
N LYS A 70 15.35 -13.63 4.42
CA LYS A 70 15.99 -12.31 4.25
C LYS A 70 15.00 -11.15 4.31
N PHE A 71 13.71 -11.41 4.06
CA PHE A 71 12.64 -10.43 4.18
C PHE A 71 11.33 -11.07 4.70
N PRO A 72 10.46 -10.32 5.37
CA PRO A 72 9.09 -10.73 5.69
C PRO A 72 8.27 -11.03 4.42
N ILE A 73 7.55 -12.16 4.39
CA ILE A 73 6.68 -12.50 3.23
C ILE A 73 5.59 -11.44 3.03
N LEU A 74 5.12 -10.83 4.13
CA LEU A 74 4.17 -9.72 4.07
C LEU A 74 4.79 -8.47 3.44
N GLU A 75 6.08 -8.18 3.69
CA GLU A 75 6.78 -7.10 3.00
C GLU A 75 6.82 -7.38 1.49
N PHE A 76 7.16 -8.61 1.11
CA PHE A 76 7.16 -9.01 -0.30
C PHE A 76 5.79 -8.78 -0.97
N ILE A 77 4.70 -9.27 -0.36
CA ILE A 77 3.34 -9.19 -0.91
C ILE A 77 2.89 -7.73 -1.04
N TYR A 78 3.02 -6.94 0.03
CA TYR A 78 2.44 -5.60 0.09
C TYR A 78 3.32 -4.50 -0.48
N ARG A 79 4.66 -4.67 -0.47
CA ARG A 79 5.61 -3.62 -0.87
C ARG A 79 6.27 -3.90 -2.21
N TRP A 80 6.78 -5.11 -2.41
CA TRP A 80 7.70 -5.39 -3.51
C TRP A 80 7.05 -5.99 -4.73
N SER A 81 5.85 -6.57 -4.62
CA SER A 81 5.16 -7.21 -5.76
C SER A 81 5.18 -6.35 -7.03
N GLY A 82 4.79 -5.07 -6.93
CA GLY A 82 4.84 -4.15 -8.08
C GLY A 82 6.25 -3.75 -8.52
N ASP A 83 7.17 -3.53 -7.59
CA ASP A 83 8.55 -3.13 -7.93
C ASP A 83 9.32 -4.31 -8.59
N LEU A 84 9.08 -5.54 -8.14
CA LEU A 84 9.66 -6.75 -8.70
C LEU A 84 9.12 -7.05 -10.08
N GLN A 85 7.83 -6.82 -10.32
CA GLN A 85 7.24 -6.86 -11.66
C GLN A 85 7.87 -5.86 -12.63
N SER A 86 8.64 -4.87 -12.18
CA SER A 86 9.36 -3.96 -13.08
C SER A 86 10.74 -4.47 -13.50
N ILE A 87 11.26 -5.52 -12.87
CA ILE A 87 12.55 -6.12 -13.22
C ILE A 87 12.34 -6.92 -14.52
N PRO A 88 13.15 -6.75 -15.58
CA PRO A 88 12.92 -7.45 -16.85
C PRO A 88 12.97 -8.98 -16.75
N LYS A 89 13.85 -9.54 -15.91
CA LYS A 89 14.02 -10.99 -15.74
C LYS A 89 12.83 -11.62 -15.01
N ILE A 90 12.56 -11.18 -13.78
CA ILE A 90 11.21 -10.76 -13.35
C ILE A 90 10.03 -11.11 -14.26
N GLN A 91 9.75 -10.13 -15.12
CA GLN A 91 8.70 -10.15 -16.13
C GLN A 91 8.83 -11.32 -17.08
N SER A 92 10.04 -11.68 -17.53
CA SER A 92 10.20 -12.73 -18.55
C SER A 92 9.65 -14.07 -18.07
N PHE A 93 9.99 -14.51 -16.85
CA PHE A 93 9.44 -15.77 -16.33
C PHE A 93 8.00 -15.66 -15.83
N MET A 94 7.52 -14.47 -15.43
CA MET A 94 6.08 -14.26 -15.16
C MET A 94 5.23 -14.31 -16.44
N SER A 95 5.81 -13.96 -17.60
CA SER A 95 5.13 -13.97 -18.90
C SER A 95 5.01 -15.39 -19.46
N ASP A 96 5.97 -16.26 -19.12
CA ASP A 96 5.98 -17.67 -19.51
C ASP A 96 4.93 -18.49 -18.74
N ASP A 97 4.63 -18.08 -17.51
CA ASP A 97 3.59 -18.68 -16.66
C ASP A 97 2.21 -18.11 -17.03
N LYS A 98 1.63 -18.63 -18.13
CA LYS A 98 0.29 -18.28 -18.65
C LYS A 98 -0.87 -18.71 -17.73
N ASN A 99 -0.67 -18.72 -16.42
CA ASN A 99 -1.77 -18.69 -15.46
C ASN A 99 -2.32 -17.27 -15.40
N GLU A 100 -2.83 -16.76 -16.53
CA GLU A 100 -3.74 -15.64 -16.49
C GLU A 100 -4.86 -16.05 -15.53
N PRO A 101 -5.09 -15.32 -14.42
CA PRO A 101 -6.25 -15.58 -13.62
C PRO A 101 -7.43 -15.43 -14.59
N LYS A 102 -8.10 -16.55 -14.90
CA LYS A 102 -9.40 -16.50 -15.60
C LYS A 102 -10.16 -15.41 -14.88
N GLU A 103 -10.57 -14.35 -15.58
CA GLU A 103 -11.32 -13.24 -14.99
C GLU A 103 -12.60 -13.81 -14.37
N ILE A 104 -12.49 -14.25 -13.11
CA ILE A 104 -13.56 -14.86 -12.37
C ILE A 104 -14.32 -13.66 -11.79
N TYR A 105 -15.38 -13.27 -12.51
CA TYR A 105 -16.40 -12.27 -12.17
C TYR A 105 -16.15 -10.81 -12.56
N SER A 106 -15.93 -10.55 -13.85
CA SER A 106 -16.50 -9.37 -14.50
C SER A 106 -17.52 -9.84 -15.52
N LYS A 107 -18.80 -10.00 -15.13
CA LYS A 107 -19.86 -9.99 -16.14
C LYS A 107 -19.67 -8.68 -16.93
N PRO A 108 -19.31 -8.71 -18.22
CA PRO A 108 -19.24 -7.49 -18.99
C PRO A 108 -20.64 -6.88 -18.93
N ARG A 109 -20.78 -5.72 -18.27
CA ARG A 109 -21.98 -4.91 -18.49
C ARG A 109 -22.04 -4.69 -19.99
N PRO A 110 -23.16 -5.00 -20.66
CA PRO A 110 -23.30 -4.75 -22.08
C PRO A 110 -22.88 -3.31 -22.33
N MET A 111 -21.78 -3.15 -23.05
CA MET A 111 -21.28 -1.87 -23.50
C MET A 111 -22.34 -1.39 -24.48
N LEU A 112 -23.26 -0.56 -24.01
CA LEU A 112 -24.02 0.30 -24.90
C LEU A 112 -22.97 1.20 -25.55
N ILE A 113 -22.49 0.78 -26.73
CA ILE A 113 -21.73 1.62 -27.63
C ILE A 113 -22.74 2.65 -28.16
N SER A 114 -23.15 3.56 -27.30
CA SER A 114 -23.67 4.83 -27.76
C SER A 114 -22.54 5.45 -28.57
N VAL A 115 -22.88 5.94 -29.76
CA VAL A 115 -22.04 6.75 -30.64
C VAL A 115 -21.71 8.06 -29.90
N ILE A 116 -20.91 7.95 -28.84
CA ILE A 116 -20.40 9.07 -28.06
C ILE A 116 -19.11 9.46 -28.77
N ALA A 117 -19.01 10.74 -29.07
CA ALA A 117 -17.80 11.38 -29.54
C ALA A 117 -16.58 10.95 -28.70
N ARG A 118 -15.36 10.99 -29.27
CA ARG A 118 -14.10 10.50 -28.67
C ARG A 118 -14.12 10.47 -27.13
N PRO A 119 -13.82 9.35 -26.44
CA PRO A 119 -13.99 9.18 -25.00
C PRO A 119 -13.50 10.36 -24.14
N LEU A 120 -12.43 11.02 -24.58
CA LEU A 120 -11.90 12.22 -23.94
C LEU A 120 -12.91 13.38 -23.84
N LEU A 121 -13.85 13.54 -24.77
CA LEU A 121 -14.87 14.60 -24.74
C LEU A 121 -15.83 14.46 -23.55
N SER A 122 -15.92 13.27 -22.93
CA SER A 122 -16.70 13.08 -21.70
C SER A 122 -16.19 13.95 -20.55
N ILE A 123 -14.90 14.31 -20.53
CA ILE A 123 -14.33 15.19 -19.47
C ILE A 123 -14.90 16.61 -19.52
N LEU A 124 -15.49 17.02 -20.64
CA LEU A 124 -16.13 18.32 -20.79
C LEU A 124 -17.56 18.32 -20.20
N GLN A 125 -18.10 17.15 -19.88
CA GLN A 125 -19.45 17.01 -19.35
C GLN A 125 -19.42 17.04 -17.82
N GLU A 126 -20.31 17.83 -17.21
CA GLU A 126 -20.45 17.88 -15.74
C GLU A 126 -20.80 16.50 -15.14
N ALA A 127 -21.59 15.71 -15.86
CA ALA A 127 -21.97 14.36 -15.46
C ALA A 127 -20.77 13.43 -15.25
N PHE A 128 -19.68 13.63 -16.00
CA PHE A 128 -18.45 12.86 -15.82
C PHE A 128 -17.87 13.11 -14.42
N TRP A 129 -17.63 14.37 -14.06
CA TRP A 129 -17.06 14.75 -12.77
C TRP A 129 -17.96 14.41 -11.59
N ARG A 130 -19.28 14.56 -11.75
CA ARG A 130 -20.28 14.12 -10.78
C ARG A 130 -20.19 12.62 -10.53
N GLY A 131 -20.10 11.81 -11.59
CA GLY A 131 -19.93 10.37 -11.48
C GLY A 131 -18.62 9.97 -10.77
N LEU A 132 -17.54 10.75 -10.91
CA LEU A 132 -16.31 10.53 -10.15
C LEU A 132 -16.50 10.80 -8.65
N ILE A 133 -17.20 11.87 -8.28
CA ILE A 133 -17.52 12.18 -6.87
C ILE A 133 -18.35 11.05 -6.25
N GLU A 134 -19.39 10.59 -6.95
CA GLU A 134 -20.23 9.47 -6.51
C GLU A 134 -19.40 8.19 -6.31
N SER A 135 -18.52 7.88 -7.27
CA SER A 135 -17.61 6.74 -7.19
C SER A 135 -16.66 6.85 -5.99
N TYR A 136 -16.10 8.04 -5.74
CA TYR A 136 -15.24 8.29 -4.59
C TYR A 136 -15.95 8.00 -3.27
N PHE A 137 -17.13 8.58 -3.05
CA PHE A 137 -17.85 8.39 -1.79
C PHE A 137 -18.35 6.97 -1.61
N LYS A 138 -18.72 6.29 -2.71
CA LYS A 138 -19.22 4.93 -2.66
C LYS A 138 -18.14 3.88 -2.38
N PHE A 139 -16.96 4.03 -2.99
CA PHE A 139 -15.96 2.97 -3.01
C PHE A 139 -14.64 3.33 -2.35
N PHE A 140 -14.22 4.59 -2.41
CA PHE A 140 -12.90 5.01 -1.93
C PHE A 140 -12.93 5.55 -0.50
N HIS A 141 -13.80 6.52 -0.23
CA HIS A 141 -13.90 7.20 1.06
C HIS A 141 -14.08 6.27 2.27
N PRO A 142 -14.89 5.18 2.20
CA PRO A 142 -15.02 4.24 3.32
C PRO A 142 -13.72 3.54 3.70
N ILE A 143 -12.78 3.40 2.75
CA ILE A 143 -11.49 2.73 2.94
C ILE A 143 -10.42 3.74 3.38
N CYS A 144 -10.49 4.98 2.88
CA CYS A 144 -9.53 6.04 3.16
C CYS A 144 -10.24 7.32 3.61
N THR A 145 -10.75 7.29 4.84
CA THR A 145 -11.45 8.41 5.47
C THR A 145 -10.43 9.42 6.02
N LEU A 146 -10.28 10.58 5.39
CA LEU A 146 -9.29 11.61 5.75
C LEU A 146 -9.90 12.93 6.22
N PHE A 147 -11.22 13.06 6.20
CA PHE A 147 -11.94 14.24 6.68
C PHE A 147 -13.34 13.86 7.16
N SER A 148 -13.97 14.77 7.89
CA SER A 148 -15.36 14.66 8.32
C SER A 148 -16.33 15.10 7.22
N LEU A 149 -17.46 14.40 7.11
CA LEU A 149 -18.52 14.76 6.16
C LEU A 149 -19.54 15.76 6.71
N VAL A 150 -19.51 16.06 8.01
CA VAL A 150 -20.52 16.92 8.66
C VAL A 150 -20.49 18.33 8.08
N ASN A 151 -19.30 18.89 7.87
CA ASN A 151 -19.12 20.24 7.35
C ASN A 151 -18.49 20.27 5.95
N PHE A 152 -18.43 19.13 5.26
CA PHE A 152 -17.82 19.06 3.93
C PHE A 152 -18.84 19.47 2.86
N ASP A 153 -18.60 20.59 2.20
CA ASP A 153 -19.37 21.04 1.05
C ASP A 153 -18.49 20.96 -0.21
N LEU A 154 -18.99 20.28 -1.24
CA LEU A 154 -18.32 20.13 -2.53
C LEU A 154 -18.09 21.47 -3.23
N LYS A 155 -18.99 22.44 -3.07
CA LYS A 155 -18.90 23.74 -3.74
C LYS A 155 -17.81 24.62 -3.17
N SER A 156 -17.56 24.50 -1.85
CA SER A 156 -16.51 25.24 -1.16
C SER A 156 -15.26 24.40 -0.89
N ALA A 157 -15.21 23.17 -1.41
CA ALA A 157 -14.07 22.27 -1.19
C ALA A 157 -12.80 22.90 -1.79
N PRO A 158 -11.68 22.89 -1.06
CA PRO A 158 -10.41 23.35 -1.60
C PRO A 158 -10.03 22.59 -2.87
N GLU A 159 -9.60 23.30 -3.92
CA GLU A 159 -9.25 22.73 -5.24
C GLU A 159 -8.32 21.49 -5.13
N PRO A 160 -7.28 21.47 -4.29
CA PRO A 160 -6.45 20.28 -4.12
C PRO A 160 -7.21 19.05 -3.63
N LEU A 161 -8.10 19.22 -2.66
CA LEU A 161 -8.88 18.13 -2.10
C LEU A 161 -9.88 17.61 -3.13
N LEU A 162 -10.57 18.51 -3.84
CA LEU A 162 -11.49 18.15 -4.90
C LEU A 162 -10.78 17.43 -6.05
N SER A 163 -9.59 17.87 -6.44
CA SER A 163 -8.78 17.20 -7.47
C SER A 163 -8.43 15.75 -7.09
N ALA A 164 -8.09 15.52 -5.81
CA ALA A 164 -7.78 14.20 -5.30
C ALA A 164 -9.02 13.29 -5.24
N ILE A 165 -10.18 13.84 -4.85
CA ILE A 165 -11.48 13.15 -4.90
C ILE A 165 -11.81 12.69 -6.31
N TYR A 166 -11.65 13.55 -7.33
CA TYR A 166 -11.87 13.16 -8.72
C TYR A 166 -10.96 12.03 -9.17
N PHE A 167 -9.66 12.13 -8.89
CA PHE A 167 -8.72 11.09 -9.27
C PHE A 167 -9.01 9.75 -8.58
N ALA A 168 -9.26 9.77 -7.27
CA ALA A 168 -9.60 8.58 -6.51
C ALA A 168 -10.93 7.94 -7.00
N GLY A 169 -11.95 8.75 -7.29
CA GLY A 169 -13.20 8.29 -7.89
C GLY A 169 -13.03 7.71 -9.29
N PHE A 170 -12.06 8.22 -10.06
CA PHE A 170 -11.65 7.65 -11.34
C PHE A 170 -11.00 6.28 -11.16
N ILE A 171 -10.09 6.11 -10.21
CA ILE A 171 -9.45 4.82 -9.93
C ILE A 171 -10.47 3.74 -9.53
N THR A 172 -11.53 4.10 -8.80
CA THR A 172 -12.59 3.17 -8.42
C THR A 172 -13.68 2.97 -9.49
N SER A 173 -13.62 3.70 -10.60
CA SER A 173 -14.55 3.54 -11.72
C SER A 173 -14.07 2.41 -12.66
N LEU A 174 -14.94 1.44 -12.95
CA LEU A 174 -14.63 0.36 -13.90
C LEU A 174 -14.59 0.85 -15.36
N ASN A 175 -13.82 0.15 -16.20
CA ASN A 175 -13.84 0.17 -17.67
C ASN A 175 -13.72 1.56 -18.31
N ARG A 176 -12.52 2.15 -18.29
CA ARG A 176 -12.23 3.45 -18.92
C ARG A 176 -11.25 3.29 -20.07
N SER A 177 -11.45 4.07 -21.13
CA SER A 177 -10.52 4.14 -22.25
C SER A 177 -9.14 4.63 -21.80
N GLU A 178 -8.08 4.16 -22.43
CA GLU A 178 -6.70 4.58 -22.15
C GLU A 178 -6.47 6.10 -22.29
N GLU A 179 -7.21 6.78 -23.18
CA GLU A 179 -7.16 8.25 -23.32
C GLU A 179 -7.56 8.96 -22.02
N ILE A 180 -8.71 8.60 -21.43
CA ILE A 180 -9.20 9.17 -20.16
C ILE A 180 -8.23 8.82 -19.02
N LYS A 181 -7.67 7.61 -19.02
CA LYS A 181 -6.69 7.19 -18.02
C LYS A 181 -5.43 8.06 -18.08
N SER A 182 -4.85 8.24 -19.27
CA SER A 182 -3.71 9.12 -19.50
C SER A 182 -4.00 10.56 -19.05
N TYR A 183 -5.19 11.08 -19.38
CA TYR A 183 -5.64 12.39 -18.93
C TYR A 183 -5.69 12.50 -17.40
N MET A 184 -6.39 11.58 -16.72
CA MET A 184 -6.57 11.62 -15.27
C MET A 184 -5.25 11.44 -14.51
N HIS A 185 -4.34 10.63 -15.03
CA HIS A 185 -2.98 10.53 -14.50
C HIS A 185 -2.20 11.86 -14.62
N SER A 186 -2.24 12.49 -15.79
CA SER A 186 -1.58 13.77 -16.01
C SER A 186 -2.18 14.87 -15.12
N TYR A 187 -3.52 14.90 -15.01
CA TYR A 187 -4.27 15.77 -14.12
C TYR A 187 -3.82 15.61 -12.66
N ALA A 188 -3.72 14.37 -12.15
CA ALA A 188 -3.26 14.10 -10.80
C ALA A 188 -1.81 14.59 -10.57
N ILE A 189 -0.89 14.28 -11.48
CA ILE A 189 0.52 14.67 -11.36
C ILE A 189 0.68 16.19 -11.31
N ILE A 190 -0.04 16.92 -12.17
CA ILE A 190 -0.02 18.39 -12.19
C ILE A 190 -0.50 18.95 -10.85
N ASN A 191 -1.61 18.45 -10.32
CA ASN A 191 -2.17 18.92 -9.06
C ASN A 191 -1.29 18.57 -7.85
N ILE A 192 -0.65 17.40 -7.84
CA ILE A 192 0.33 17.03 -6.82
C ILE A 192 1.48 18.04 -6.81
N LYS A 193 2.09 18.32 -7.97
CA LYS A 193 3.20 19.28 -8.07
C LYS A 193 2.85 20.67 -7.50
N LYS A 194 1.60 21.13 -7.69
CA LYS A 194 1.13 22.41 -7.14
C LYS A 194 1.09 22.44 -5.61
N ILE A 195 0.89 21.29 -4.94
CA ILE A 195 0.65 21.24 -3.49
C ILE A 195 1.84 20.75 -2.65
N LEU A 196 2.86 20.13 -3.25
CA LEU A 196 3.99 19.51 -2.51
C LEU A 196 4.68 20.45 -1.51
N PHE A 197 4.69 21.75 -1.76
CA PHE A 197 5.39 22.76 -0.96
C PHE A 197 4.46 23.72 -0.20
N ARG A 198 3.15 23.49 -0.23
CA ARG A 198 2.16 24.36 0.43
C ARG A 198 1.56 23.62 1.62
N VAL A 199 2.07 23.90 2.82
CA VAL A 199 1.66 23.20 4.04
C VAL A 199 0.30 23.72 4.52
N ASN A 200 -0.74 22.90 4.35
CA ASN A 200 -2.06 23.10 4.98
C ASN A 200 -2.78 21.74 5.09
N LEU A 201 -3.85 21.69 5.89
CA LEU A 201 -4.56 20.44 6.16
C LEU A 201 -5.18 19.82 4.90
N SER A 202 -5.78 20.63 4.04
CA SER A 202 -6.42 20.15 2.81
C SER A 202 -5.43 19.57 1.80
N ASN A 203 -4.23 20.13 1.73
CA ASN A 203 -3.13 19.60 0.90
C ASN A 203 -2.61 18.29 1.48
N ALA A 204 -2.53 18.16 2.80
CA ALA A 204 -2.16 16.89 3.44
C ALA A 204 -3.21 15.82 3.15
N GLN A 205 -4.50 16.14 3.31
CA GLN A 205 -5.61 15.25 2.96
C GLN A 205 -5.55 14.83 1.49
N ALA A 206 -5.33 15.77 0.57
CA ALA A 206 -5.18 15.48 -0.86
C ALA A 206 -4.01 14.53 -1.13
N LEU A 207 -2.85 14.75 -0.52
CA LEU A 207 -1.68 13.86 -0.66
C LEU A 207 -1.95 12.46 -0.10
N GLY A 208 -2.68 12.34 1.01
CA GLY A 208 -3.13 11.06 1.55
C GLY A 208 -4.04 10.30 0.58
N ILE A 209 -5.03 10.98 -0.02
CA ILE A 209 -5.92 10.41 -1.04
C ILE A 209 -5.11 9.98 -2.28
N TYR A 210 -4.25 10.85 -2.81
CA TYR A 210 -3.41 10.52 -3.97
C TYR A 210 -2.50 9.33 -3.70
N SER A 211 -1.88 9.27 -2.52
CA SER A 211 -1.03 8.14 -2.11
C SER A 211 -1.81 6.83 -2.22
N PHE A 212 -2.99 6.77 -1.61
CA PHE A 212 -3.77 5.53 -1.61
C PHE A 212 -4.36 5.19 -2.98
N ALA A 213 -4.79 6.20 -3.75
CA ALA A 213 -5.27 6.01 -5.10
C ALA A 213 -4.19 5.43 -6.03
N PHE A 214 -2.96 5.95 -5.96
CA PHE A 214 -1.85 5.39 -6.72
C PHE A 214 -1.46 3.99 -6.26
N TYR A 215 -1.59 3.69 -4.96
CA TYR A 215 -1.37 2.34 -4.46
C TYR A 215 -2.37 1.35 -5.04
N ILE A 216 -3.68 1.65 -4.99
CA ILE A 216 -4.72 0.79 -5.58
C ILE A 216 -4.52 0.62 -7.09
N ASN A 217 -4.07 1.67 -7.77
CA ASN A 217 -3.80 1.65 -9.20
C ASN A 217 -2.45 1.00 -9.57
N GLY A 218 -1.74 0.39 -8.63
CA GLY A 218 -0.48 -0.31 -8.87
C GLY A 218 0.74 0.58 -9.09
N ASN A 219 0.64 1.90 -8.94
CA ASN A 219 1.77 2.82 -9.07
C ASN A 219 2.43 3.06 -7.70
N SER A 220 3.16 2.04 -7.22
CA SER A 220 3.87 2.04 -5.93
C SER A 220 4.80 3.25 -5.77
N LYS A 221 5.53 3.62 -6.83
CA LYS A 221 6.49 4.72 -6.83
C LYS A 221 5.83 6.07 -6.53
N LEU A 222 4.79 6.45 -7.27
CA LEU A 222 4.07 7.71 -7.03
C LEU A 222 3.33 7.69 -5.69
N SER A 223 2.77 6.54 -5.30
CA SER A 223 2.18 6.35 -3.97
C SER A 223 3.17 6.72 -2.87
N ARG A 224 4.39 6.15 -2.89
CA ARG A 224 5.44 6.42 -1.89
C ARG A 224 5.87 7.88 -1.86
N VAL A 225 5.98 8.53 -3.02
CA VAL A 225 6.29 9.96 -3.10
C VAL A 225 5.20 10.78 -2.39
N CYS A 226 3.92 10.52 -2.71
CA CYS A 226 2.80 11.21 -2.08
C CYS A 226 2.78 10.96 -0.56
N LEU A 227 2.99 9.72 -0.14
CA LEU A 227 3.03 9.33 1.28
C LEU A 227 4.15 10.04 2.05
N SER A 228 5.35 10.14 1.47
CA SER A 228 6.48 10.83 2.10
C SER A 228 6.16 12.31 2.33
N HIS A 229 5.58 12.98 1.32
CA HIS A 229 5.16 14.37 1.46
C HIS A 229 3.97 14.54 2.41
N PHE A 230 3.03 13.59 2.41
CA PHE A 230 1.92 13.56 3.36
C PHE A 230 2.43 13.50 4.80
N ALA A 231 3.38 12.61 5.10
CA ALA A 231 4.00 12.50 6.42
C ALA A 231 4.72 13.78 6.84
N ARG A 232 5.55 14.36 5.97
CA ARG A 232 6.25 15.63 6.23
C ARG A 232 5.27 16.78 6.48
N MET A 233 4.20 16.85 5.69
CA MET A 233 3.20 17.91 5.85
C MET A 233 2.44 17.78 7.18
N ASN A 234 2.07 16.56 7.58
CA ASN A 234 1.43 16.30 8.87
C ASN A 234 2.34 16.66 10.06
N HIS A 235 3.63 16.34 9.95
CA HIS A 235 4.63 16.73 10.94
C HIS A 235 4.70 18.26 11.06
N ASN A 236 4.82 18.97 9.93
CA ASN A 236 4.91 20.43 9.91
C ASN A 236 3.63 21.13 10.42
N LEU A 237 2.46 20.51 10.21
CA LEU A 237 1.20 21.00 10.77
C LEU A 237 1.09 20.76 12.29
N GLY A 238 1.95 19.90 12.85
CA GLY A 238 1.90 19.49 14.25
C GLY A 238 0.64 18.69 14.57
N LEU A 239 0.16 17.84 13.65
CA LEU A 239 -1.04 17.02 13.86
C LEU A 239 -0.87 15.96 14.97
N THR A 240 0.37 15.69 15.37
CA THR A 240 0.72 14.85 16.54
C THR A 240 0.34 15.52 17.87
N ILE A 241 0.25 16.85 17.90
CA ILE A 241 0.03 17.62 19.12
C ILE A 241 -1.46 17.69 19.42
N ASN A 242 -1.87 17.20 20.58
CA ASN A 242 -3.26 17.28 21.03
C ASN A 242 -3.64 18.71 21.43
N ARG A 243 -4.19 19.48 20.47
CA ARG A 243 -4.63 20.87 20.69
C ARG A 243 -6.08 20.91 21.17
N LYS A 244 -6.28 20.90 22.49
CA LYS A 244 -7.61 20.95 23.13
C LYS A 244 -8.42 22.22 22.82
N ASN A 245 -7.74 23.30 22.40
CA ASN A 245 -8.36 24.60 22.12
C ASN A 245 -8.98 24.72 20.72
N LEU A 246 -8.83 23.71 19.87
CA LEU A 246 -9.45 23.70 18.54
C LEU A 246 -10.93 23.28 18.62
N PRO A 247 -11.79 23.71 17.66
CA PRO A 247 -13.12 23.14 17.49
C PRO A 247 -13.06 21.60 17.40
N LEU A 248 -14.06 20.91 17.97
CA LEU A 248 -14.09 19.44 18.02
C LEU A 248 -13.94 18.79 16.64
N ILE A 249 -14.51 19.41 15.61
CA ILE A 249 -14.43 18.95 14.22
C ILE A 249 -12.99 19.03 13.67
N ASP A 250 -12.25 20.07 14.03
CA ASP A 250 -10.87 20.27 13.59
C ASP A 250 -9.92 19.33 14.34
N GLN A 251 -10.19 19.08 15.63
CA GLN A 251 -9.51 18.05 16.39
C GLN A 251 -9.72 16.67 15.76
N TYR A 252 -10.96 16.34 15.38
CA TYR A 252 -11.30 15.08 14.73
C TYR A 252 -10.56 14.94 13.39
N ASN A 253 -10.62 15.96 12.52
CA ASN A 253 -9.92 15.96 11.24
C ASN A 253 -8.40 15.80 11.41
N SER A 254 -7.81 16.51 12.38
CA SER A 254 -6.38 16.36 12.67
C SER A 254 -6.02 14.93 13.10
N LYS A 255 -6.82 14.35 14.00
CA LYS A 255 -6.63 12.98 14.52
C LYS A 255 -6.80 11.93 13.43
N ILE A 256 -7.82 12.04 12.58
CA ILE A 256 -8.05 11.04 11.53
C ILE A 256 -6.98 11.10 10.44
N VAL A 257 -6.52 12.30 10.08
CA VAL A 257 -5.41 12.49 9.11
C VAL A 257 -4.11 11.92 9.67
N TYR A 258 -3.78 12.24 10.92
CA TYR A 258 -2.60 11.70 11.59
C TYR A 258 -2.65 10.17 11.69
N ASN A 259 -3.80 9.61 12.10
CA ASN A 259 -3.97 8.18 12.23
C ASN A 259 -3.84 7.45 10.88
N ASN A 260 -4.45 7.98 9.81
CA ASN A 260 -4.26 7.44 8.46
C ASN A 260 -2.79 7.48 8.05
N MET A 261 -2.10 8.60 8.26
CA MET A 261 -0.67 8.70 7.97
C MET A 261 0.13 7.63 8.68
N ARG A 262 -0.10 7.42 9.98
CA ARG A 262 0.57 6.36 10.75
C ARG A 262 0.34 4.98 10.15
N LEU A 263 -0.87 4.66 9.72
CA LEU A 263 -1.22 3.35 9.15
C LEU A 263 -0.51 3.11 7.82
N TYR A 264 -0.60 4.08 6.90
CA TYR A 264 0.09 4.00 5.61
C TYR A 264 1.60 3.98 5.78
N TYR A 265 2.13 4.76 6.74
CA TYR A 265 3.55 4.74 7.05
C TYR A 265 3.99 3.42 7.65
N SER A 266 3.16 2.79 8.49
CA SER A 266 3.43 1.45 9.03
C SER A 266 3.43 0.38 7.93
N TRP A 267 2.58 0.51 6.91
CA TRP A 267 2.64 -0.34 5.71
C TRP A 267 3.92 -0.08 4.90
N ALA A 268 4.34 1.18 4.76
CA ALA A 268 5.57 1.54 4.05
C ALA A 268 6.85 1.14 4.81
N LYS A 269 6.82 1.16 6.15
CA LYS A 269 7.87 0.67 7.07
C LYS A 269 8.02 -0.84 7.08
N LEU A 270 7.26 -1.59 6.28
CA LEU A 270 7.51 -3.01 6.11
C LEU A 270 8.92 -3.31 5.60
N GLY A 271 9.72 -2.32 5.18
CA GLY A 271 11.18 -2.38 5.34
C GLY A 271 11.88 -1.03 5.42
N PRO A 272 13.19 -0.94 5.13
CA PRO A 272 13.99 0.24 5.43
C PRO A 272 13.56 1.41 4.56
N SER A 273 12.92 2.41 5.17
CA SER A 273 12.72 3.72 4.58
C SER A 273 13.93 4.58 4.96
N SER A 274 14.61 5.16 3.97
CA SER A 274 15.68 6.15 4.21
C SER A 274 15.16 7.44 4.86
N TYR A 275 13.85 7.63 4.89
CA TYR A 275 13.19 8.67 5.65
C TYR A 275 12.74 8.05 6.98
N GLU A 276 13.57 8.16 8.01
CA GLU A 276 13.13 7.87 9.37
C GLU A 276 12.28 9.04 9.86
N VAL A 277 10.97 8.84 9.88
CA VAL A 277 10.09 9.66 10.72
C VAL A 277 9.95 8.88 12.03
N THR A 278 10.49 9.46 13.10
CA THR A 278 10.35 8.99 14.48
C THR A 278 8.89 9.20 14.91
N CYS A 279 7.99 8.33 14.45
CA CYS A 279 6.68 8.20 15.04
C CYS A 279 6.85 7.33 16.29
N GLU A 280 6.53 7.87 17.46
CA GLU A 280 6.42 7.08 18.67
C GLU A 280 5.43 5.94 18.43
N ASP A 281 5.79 4.73 18.90
CA ASP A 281 4.99 3.51 18.79
C ASP A 281 3.80 3.57 19.77
N GLU A 282 2.98 4.62 19.68
CA GLU A 282 1.72 4.68 20.41
C GLU A 282 0.70 3.72 19.78
N GLU A 283 -0.14 3.12 20.62
CA GLU A 283 -1.18 2.18 20.20
C GLU A 283 -2.15 2.82 19.19
N ALA A 284 -2.69 2.00 18.28
CA ALA A 284 -3.61 2.48 17.26
C ALA A 284 -4.84 3.10 17.92
N GLY A 285 -5.14 4.37 17.59
CA GLY A 285 -6.24 5.13 18.16
C GLY A 285 -7.57 4.71 17.53
N LEU A 286 -8.05 3.50 17.85
CA LEU A 286 -9.30 2.97 17.31
C LEU A 286 -10.52 3.83 17.70
N ASP A 287 -10.43 4.53 18.82
CA ASP A 287 -11.49 5.41 19.33
C ASP A 287 -11.60 6.75 18.60
N ILE A 288 -10.66 7.03 17.68
CA ILE A 288 -10.72 8.24 16.85
C ILE A 288 -11.95 8.22 15.93
N TYR A 289 -12.43 7.03 15.53
CA TYR A 289 -13.53 6.91 14.58
C TYR A 289 -14.88 6.91 15.28
N ASP A 290 -15.60 8.00 15.12
CA ASP A 290 -16.96 8.21 15.61
C ASP A 290 -17.90 8.47 14.41
N PRO A 291 -18.99 7.69 14.26
CA PRO A 291 -19.94 7.85 13.16
C PRO A 291 -20.52 9.27 13.06
N LYS A 292 -20.67 10.00 14.17
CA LYS A 292 -21.28 11.34 14.10
C LYS A 292 -20.52 12.31 13.20
N TYR A 293 -19.20 12.11 13.02
CA TYR A 293 -18.37 12.92 12.13
C TYR A 293 -18.35 12.41 10.67
N GLN A 294 -18.91 11.24 10.41
CA GLN A 294 -18.99 10.63 9.09
C GLN A 294 -20.40 10.64 8.52
N TYR A 295 -21.33 11.33 9.22
CA TYR A 295 -22.68 11.55 8.73
C TYR A 295 -22.67 12.54 7.56
N PRO A 296 -23.08 12.12 6.34
CA PRO A 296 -23.13 13.02 5.19
C PRO A 296 -24.10 14.18 5.43
N ASN A 297 -23.66 15.40 5.19
CA ASN A 297 -24.57 16.55 5.22
C ASN A 297 -25.42 16.62 3.93
N SER A 298 -26.43 17.49 3.95
CA SER A 298 -27.37 17.68 2.85
C SER A 298 -26.72 18.21 1.56
N SER A 299 -25.57 18.89 1.64
CA SER A 299 -24.88 19.42 0.45
C SER A 299 -24.27 18.31 -0.42
N LEU A 300 -23.95 17.15 0.17
CA LEU A 300 -23.36 16.03 -0.57
C LEU A 300 -24.40 15.21 -1.33
N ASN A 301 -25.66 15.24 -0.88
CA ASN A 301 -26.79 14.52 -1.48
C ASN A 301 -26.45 13.05 -1.87
N LEU A 302 -25.68 12.36 -1.03
CA LEU A 302 -25.22 10.99 -1.33
C LEU A 302 -26.37 9.98 -1.30
N TYR A 303 -27.36 10.23 -0.44
CA TYR A 303 -28.48 9.34 -0.20
C TYR A 303 -29.78 10.12 -0.03
N ASN A 304 -30.86 9.58 -0.59
CA ASN A 304 -32.19 10.18 -0.53
C ASN A 304 -32.90 10.01 0.83
N ASN A 305 -32.26 9.35 1.79
CA ASN A 305 -32.85 8.97 3.08
C ASN A 305 -31.80 9.00 4.20
N GLU A 306 -32.20 9.55 5.36
CA GLU A 306 -31.45 9.58 6.62
C GLU A 306 -30.95 8.19 7.09
N TYR A 307 -31.74 7.13 6.91
CA TYR A 307 -31.35 5.76 7.22
C TYR A 307 -30.08 5.32 6.47
N LEU A 308 -30.02 5.59 5.17
CA LEU A 308 -28.85 5.24 4.35
C LEU A 308 -27.63 6.09 4.71
N SER A 309 -27.84 7.37 5.04
CA SER A 309 -26.79 8.27 5.53
C SER A 309 -26.20 7.78 6.87
N THR A 310 -27.06 7.31 7.77
CA THR A 310 -26.66 6.69 9.05
C THR A 310 -25.88 5.41 8.81
N LEU A 311 -26.41 4.53 7.94
CA LEU A 311 -25.76 3.26 7.61
C LEU A 311 -24.37 3.49 7.00
N TYR A 312 -24.25 4.45 6.08
CA TYR A 312 -22.99 4.82 5.46
C TYR A 312 -21.95 5.28 6.49
N SER A 313 -22.36 6.18 7.39
CA SER A 313 -21.53 6.68 8.46
C SER A 313 -20.99 5.56 9.36
N VAL A 314 -21.90 4.68 9.84
CA VAL A 314 -21.53 3.52 10.66
C VAL A 314 -20.60 2.59 9.90
N PHE A 315 -20.88 2.33 8.62
CA PHE A 315 -20.05 1.48 7.77
C PHE A 315 -18.63 2.04 7.62
N CYS A 316 -18.46 3.31 7.27
CA CYS A 316 -17.15 3.95 7.13
C CYS A 316 -16.35 3.85 8.44
N THR A 317 -16.98 4.16 9.57
CA THR A 317 -16.34 4.04 10.88
C THR A 317 -15.91 2.61 11.21
N ARG A 318 -16.78 1.62 10.98
CA ARG A 318 -16.47 0.21 11.28
C ARG A 318 -15.39 -0.35 10.37
N LEU A 319 -15.45 -0.04 9.07
CA LEU A 319 -14.45 -0.45 8.10
C LEU A 319 -13.07 0.16 8.42
N ALA A 320 -13.02 1.45 8.75
CA ALA A 320 -11.77 2.09 9.14
C ALA A 320 -11.19 1.47 10.44
N LYS A 321 -12.01 1.20 11.45
CA LYS A 321 -11.56 0.48 12.67
C LYS A 321 -11.00 -0.89 12.34
N LEU A 322 -11.64 -1.65 11.45
CA LEU A 322 -11.19 -2.97 11.02
C LEU A 322 -9.84 -2.89 10.28
N ASN A 323 -9.69 -1.96 9.34
CA ASN A 323 -8.43 -1.75 8.60
C ASN A 323 -7.27 -1.40 9.54
N ASN A 324 -7.54 -0.58 10.57
CA ASN A 324 -6.55 -0.22 11.57
C ASN A 324 -6.14 -1.39 12.43
N PHE A 325 -7.12 -2.17 12.86
CA PHE A 325 -6.88 -3.38 13.65
C PHE A 325 -6.04 -4.38 12.86
N LEU A 326 -6.37 -4.62 11.58
CA LEU A 326 -5.59 -5.47 10.68
C LEU A 326 -4.16 -4.95 10.53
N THR A 327 -3.99 -3.64 10.36
CA THR A 327 -2.66 -3.01 10.26
C THR A 327 -1.84 -3.18 11.55
N ALA A 328 -2.47 -3.01 12.72
CA ALA A 328 -1.82 -3.21 14.00
C ALA A 328 -1.39 -4.68 14.19
N ILE A 329 -2.24 -5.64 13.80
CA ILE A 329 -1.91 -7.07 13.80
C ILE A 329 -0.71 -7.33 12.87
N ASN A 330 -0.76 -6.86 11.63
CA ASN A 330 0.31 -7.06 10.66
C ASN A 330 1.64 -6.46 11.14
N SER A 331 1.59 -5.27 11.75
CA SER A 331 2.78 -4.63 12.36
C SER A 331 3.36 -5.48 13.49
N LYS A 332 2.52 -6.01 14.40
CA LYS A 332 2.98 -6.92 15.47
C LYS A 332 3.62 -8.19 14.91
N PHE A 333 3.04 -8.80 13.87
CA PHE A 333 3.65 -9.97 13.21
C PHE A 333 5.02 -9.64 12.59
N CYS A 334 5.17 -8.46 11.99
CA CYS A 334 6.44 -8.04 11.41
C CYS A 334 7.51 -7.77 12.48
N LYS A 335 7.15 -7.11 13.59
CA LYS A 335 8.05 -6.91 14.74
C LYS A 335 8.46 -8.24 15.40
N TYR A 336 7.54 -9.20 15.51
CA TYR A 336 7.85 -10.52 16.06
C TYR A 336 8.91 -11.25 15.20
N LYS A 337 8.76 -11.21 13.87
CA LYS A 337 9.76 -11.77 12.95
C LYS A 337 11.12 -11.08 13.09
N GLY A 338 11.14 -9.75 13.23
CA GLY A 338 12.36 -8.97 13.48
C GLY A 338 13.08 -9.40 14.75
N LYS A 339 12.37 -9.45 15.88
CA LYS A 339 12.94 -9.87 17.18
C LYS A 339 13.46 -11.30 17.16
N MET A 340 12.78 -12.21 16.46
CA MET A 340 13.26 -13.58 16.29
C MET A 340 14.60 -13.62 15.53
N ILE A 341 14.74 -12.81 14.48
CA ILE A 341 15.99 -12.69 13.70
C ILE A 341 17.11 -12.07 14.56
N GLU A 342 16.83 -11.01 15.32
CA GLU A 342 17.79 -10.39 16.24
C GLU A 342 18.33 -11.40 17.26
N ASN A 343 17.43 -12.17 17.89
CA ASN A 343 17.81 -13.22 18.83
C ASN A 343 18.67 -14.32 18.18
N GLU A 344 18.38 -14.68 16.91
CA GLU A 344 19.17 -15.66 16.16
C GLU A 344 20.58 -15.13 15.84
N ILE A 345 20.70 -13.85 15.45
CA ILE A 345 21.98 -13.17 15.20
C ILE A 345 22.81 -13.06 16.50
N GLU A 346 22.18 -12.69 17.61
CA GLU A 346 22.84 -12.62 18.93
C GLU A 346 23.36 -14.00 19.37
N SER A 347 22.55 -15.06 19.18
CA SER A 347 22.95 -16.44 19.46
C SER A 347 24.15 -16.88 18.61
N LEU A 348 24.14 -16.57 17.32
CA LEU A 348 25.25 -16.88 16.41
C LEU A 348 26.52 -16.10 16.78
N SER A 349 26.40 -14.83 17.13
CA SER A 349 27.52 -13.98 17.57
C SER A 349 28.15 -14.53 18.85
N THR A 350 27.33 -14.91 19.83
CA THR A 350 27.78 -15.55 21.07
C THR A 350 28.54 -16.85 20.82
N LYS A 351 28.04 -17.69 19.89
CA LYS A 351 28.73 -18.93 19.48
C LYS A 351 30.07 -18.66 18.80
N ALA A 352 30.13 -17.68 17.89
CA ALA A 352 31.34 -17.30 17.19
C ALA A 352 32.43 -16.80 18.17
N GLU A 353 32.05 -15.96 19.14
CA GLU A 353 32.96 -15.49 20.19
C GLU A 353 33.49 -16.63 21.06
N LYS A 354 32.64 -17.61 21.39
CA LYS A 354 33.08 -18.80 22.14
C LYS A 354 34.11 -19.61 21.36
N ILE A 355 33.84 -19.90 20.09
CA ILE A 355 34.77 -20.63 19.20
C ILE A 355 36.11 -19.88 19.08
N TYR A 356 36.06 -18.55 18.94
CA TYR A 356 37.26 -17.72 18.87
C TYR A 356 38.09 -17.78 20.15
N LYS A 357 37.45 -17.78 21.32
CA LYS A 357 38.13 -17.93 22.62
C LYS A 357 38.72 -19.33 22.80
N ASP A 358 38.03 -20.38 22.37
CA ASP A 358 38.49 -21.76 22.49
C ASP A 358 39.68 -22.08 21.54
N ALA A 359 39.83 -21.31 20.45
CA ALA A 359 40.92 -21.46 19.48
C ALA A 359 42.22 -20.72 19.85
N LYS A 360 42.19 -19.88 20.90
CA LYS A 360 43.33 -19.10 21.38
C LYS A 360 43.93 -19.75 22.62
#